data_AF-A2GBC9-F1
#
_entry.id   AF-A2GBC9-F1
#
_cell.length_a   1.000
_cell.length_b   1.000
_cell.length_c   1.000
_cell.angle_alpha   90.00
_cell.angle_beta   90.00
_cell.angle_gamma   90.00
#
_symmetry.space_group_name_H-M   'P 1'
#
loop_
_entity.id
_entity.type
_entity.pdbx_description
1 polymer ?
#
loop_
_entity_poly.entity_id
_entity_poly.type
_entity_poly.pdbx_seq_one_letter_code
_entity_poly.pdbx_strand_id
1 'polypeptide(L)'
;MFFTLIYNIASENYTGPQSAALNIAMSQDIVINKCQFIKVGSASGPGPITLYGTSEGSWANITTNYFESCIGNRGSSFALSGTFKPYFYRNAIYKSTIGAAQDSVIGYVETSVDIPYTLSYLSAYQCATGSRQLNLQGFPTVTSINISSCSALNGKTKSYAYGNIYFETQKSFKVSYSTFENNVSPCGVIYLLNCNNALFTMCNIFSNYANSYGLVYVENSKSLDFRSCSFFKNVLTKCNMFQTKGSNSKITVISCRLDDTSTYGSVVFTQNTVTNDPTTNDLAFYATGKIFAKRTYVPTAIGSGSNKATQTAEAAQDSTAQKGKDETNVFHTLLYTCIVVLVAFIGYIVFVNFFCAKPKHSHDEEYSYSEANEERAAMLE
;
A
#
# COMPACT_ATOMS: atom_id res chain seq x y z
N MET A 1 -26.30 33.58 25.87
CA MET A 1 -26.67 32.17 25.58
C MET A 1 -25.96 31.78 24.29
N PHE A 2 -24.76 31.17 24.41
CA PHE A 2 -23.97 30.72 23.26
C PHE A 2 -24.52 29.37 22.82
N PHE A 3 -25.32 29.36 21.74
CA PHE A 3 -25.62 28.12 21.01
C PHE A 3 -24.36 27.76 20.20
N THR A 4 -23.50 26.94 20.78
CA THR A 4 -22.45 26.26 20.03
C THR A 4 -23.14 25.24 19.12
N LEU A 5 -23.45 25.65 17.89
CA LEU A 5 -23.79 24.71 16.82
C LEU A 5 -22.59 23.78 16.64
N ILE A 6 -22.72 22.55 17.13
CA ILE A 6 -21.84 21.45 16.72
C ILE A 6 -22.15 21.22 15.25
N TYR A 7 -21.41 21.89 14.37
CA TYR A 7 -21.30 21.46 12.98
C TYR A 7 -20.69 20.06 13.03
N ASN A 8 -21.52 19.03 12.92
CA ASN A 8 -21.07 17.74 12.45
C ASN A 8 -20.44 18.03 11.09
N ILE A 9 -19.10 18.10 11.01
CA ILE A 9 -18.41 18.09 9.73
C ILE A 9 -18.79 16.75 9.11
N ALA A 10 -19.75 16.78 8.20
CA ALA A 10 -20.23 15.58 7.54
C ALA A 10 -19.06 15.00 6.76
N SER A 11 -18.66 13.78 7.10
CA SER A 11 -17.72 13.02 6.31
C SER A 11 -18.47 12.11 5.36
N GLU A 12 -18.02 12.05 4.12
CA GLU A 12 -18.53 11.07 3.17
C GLU A 12 -17.83 9.73 3.38
N ASN A 13 -18.61 8.67 3.61
CA ASN A 13 -18.09 7.37 4.02
C ASN A 13 -18.38 6.31 2.97
N TYR A 14 -17.34 5.57 2.58
CA TYR A 14 -17.39 4.45 1.65
C TYR A 14 -16.88 3.18 2.34
N THR A 15 -17.66 2.10 2.26
CA THR A 15 -17.29 0.79 2.81
C THR A 15 -17.81 -0.35 1.94
N GLY A 16 -17.21 -1.54 2.06
CA GLY A 16 -17.67 -2.74 1.36
C GLY A 16 -17.29 -2.80 -0.13
N PRO A 17 -17.83 -3.78 -0.88
CA PRO A 17 -17.53 -3.94 -2.29
C PRO A 17 -17.93 -2.70 -3.11
N GLN A 18 -17.03 -2.26 -3.98
CA GLN A 18 -17.24 -1.13 -4.88
C GLN A 18 -17.25 -1.63 -6.32
N SER A 19 -18.33 -1.36 -7.05
CA SER A 19 -18.47 -1.72 -8.46
C SER A 19 -18.09 -0.57 -9.41
N ALA A 20 -17.89 0.64 -8.88
CA ALA A 20 -17.57 1.83 -9.64
C ALA A 20 -16.34 2.53 -9.05
N ALA A 21 -15.67 3.33 -9.89
CA ALA A 21 -14.59 4.20 -9.45
C ALA A 21 -15.14 5.37 -8.64
N LEU A 22 -14.45 5.71 -7.55
CA LEU A 22 -14.71 6.89 -6.73
C LEU A 22 -13.86 8.04 -7.30
N ASN A 23 -14.50 8.95 -8.04
CA ASN A 23 -13.85 10.13 -8.60
C ASN A 23 -14.41 11.39 -7.94
N ILE A 24 -13.74 11.87 -6.89
CA ILE A 24 -14.30 12.84 -5.94
C ILE A 24 -13.46 14.12 -5.95
N ALA A 25 -14.12 15.24 -6.22
CA ALA A 25 -13.58 16.56 -5.92
C ALA A 25 -13.75 16.85 -4.43
N MET A 26 -12.64 16.92 -3.69
CA MET A 26 -12.59 17.14 -2.26
C MET A 26 -13.12 18.53 -1.89
N SER A 27 -14.28 18.56 -1.24
CA SER A 27 -14.87 19.73 -0.57
C SER A 27 -15.10 19.51 0.93
N GLN A 28 -14.96 18.27 1.39
CA GLN A 28 -15.17 17.83 2.77
C GLN A 28 -14.29 16.62 3.08
N ASP A 29 -14.39 16.12 4.31
CA ASP A 29 -13.63 14.95 4.74
C ASP A 29 -14.16 13.66 4.12
N ILE A 30 -13.26 12.82 3.63
CA ILE A 30 -13.60 11.56 2.96
C ILE A 30 -13.00 10.38 3.74
N VAL A 31 -13.82 9.36 3.97
CA VAL A 31 -13.40 8.09 4.58
C VAL A 31 -13.70 6.95 3.61
N ILE A 32 -12.66 6.24 3.17
CA ILE A 32 -12.77 5.04 2.32
C ILE A 32 -12.16 3.89 3.10
N ASN A 33 -12.99 3.07 3.72
CA ASN A 33 -12.57 2.09 4.70
C ASN A 33 -13.16 0.71 4.43
N LYS A 34 -12.33 -0.35 4.49
CA LYS A 34 -12.77 -1.74 4.24
C LYS A 34 -13.47 -1.91 2.89
N CYS A 35 -13.06 -1.15 1.89
CA CYS A 35 -13.56 -1.30 0.52
C CYS A 35 -12.83 -2.40 -0.23
N GLN A 36 -13.54 -3.03 -1.17
CA GLN A 36 -12.97 -3.96 -2.13
C GLN A 36 -13.24 -3.47 -3.54
N PHE A 37 -12.17 -3.25 -4.30
CA PHE A 37 -12.22 -2.83 -5.70
C PHE A 37 -11.67 -3.97 -6.55
N ILE A 38 -12.53 -4.68 -7.28
CA ILE A 38 -12.14 -5.80 -8.13
C ILE A 38 -12.45 -5.44 -9.58
N LYS A 39 -11.41 -5.37 -10.42
CA LYS A 39 -11.53 -4.99 -11.85
C LYS A 39 -12.25 -3.64 -12.06
N VAL A 40 -12.05 -2.72 -11.13
CA VAL A 40 -12.61 -1.35 -11.19
C VAL A 40 -11.65 -0.42 -11.93
N GLY A 41 -12.23 0.55 -12.63
CA GLY A 41 -11.54 1.61 -13.37
C GLY A 41 -11.49 1.35 -14.87
N SER A 42 -10.74 2.17 -15.62
CA SER A 42 -10.65 2.04 -17.08
C SER A 42 -9.28 2.45 -17.63
N ALA A 43 -8.94 1.96 -18.82
CA ALA A 43 -7.65 2.25 -19.44
C ALA A 43 -7.48 3.73 -19.84
N SER A 44 -8.58 4.42 -20.15
CA SER A 44 -8.59 5.84 -20.53
C SER A 44 -9.01 6.78 -19.39
N GLY A 45 -9.55 6.25 -18.31
CA GLY A 45 -10.16 7.03 -17.22
C GLY A 45 -9.49 6.83 -15.86
N PRO A 46 -10.18 7.24 -14.78
CA PRO A 46 -9.64 7.16 -13.43
C PRO A 46 -9.48 5.70 -12.97
N GLY A 47 -8.55 5.50 -12.02
CA GLY A 47 -8.50 4.28 -11.23
C GLY A 47 -9.64 4.21 -10.20
N PRO A 48 -9.67 3.15 -9.37
CA PRO A 48 -10.73 2.93 -8.39
C PRO A 48 -10.94 4.07 -7.39
N ILE A 49 -9.87 4.75 -6.97
CA ILE A 49 -9.96 5.95 -6.14
C ILE A 49 -9.22 7.07 -6.86
N THR A 50 -9.91 8.17 -7.12
CA THR A 50 -9.33 9.42 -7.60
C THR A 50 -9.90 10.56 -6.75
N LEU A 51 -9.05 11.14 -5.89
CA LEU A 51 -9.43 12.30 -5.07
C LEU A 51 -8.64 13.51 -5.55
N TYR A 52 -9.33 14.62 -5.80
CA TYR A 52 -8.68 15.84 -6.29
C TYR A 52 -9.27 17.13 -5.72
N GLY A 53 -8.56 18.26 -5.79
CA GLY A 53 -9.09 19.58 -5.44
C GLY A 53 -8.35 20.30 -4.30
N THR A 54 -8.81 21.52 -3.99
CA THR A 54 -8.06 22.48 -3.15
C THR A 54 -8.64 22.71 -1.76
N SER A 55 -9.17 21.68 -1.11
CA SER A 55 -9.71 21.82 0.26
C SER A 55 -8.60 21.79 1.32
N GLU A 56 -7.98 22.95 1.55
CA GLU A 56 -6.96 23.18 2.58
C GLU A 56 -7.55 23.00 4.00
N GLY A 57 -7.55 21.76 4.49
CA GLY A 57 -8.10 21.44 5.81
C GLY A 57 -8.77 20.07 5.85
N SER A 58 -9.32 19.64 4.72
CA SER A 58 -9.96 18.33 4.63
C SER A 58 -8.95 17.19 4.68
N TRP A 59 -9.38 16.07 5.23
CA TRP A 59 -8.60 14.83 5.26
C TRP A 59 -9.26 13.73 4.42
N ALA A 60 -8.42 12.88 3.85
CA ALA A 60 -8.84 11.69 3.13
C ALA A 60 -8.25 10.46 3.82
N ASN A 61 -9.09 9.68 4.49
CA ASN A 61 -8.68 8.49 5.25
C ASN A 61 -9.01 7.23 4.46
N ILE A 62 -7.98 6.63 3.87
CA ILE A 62 -8.10 5.50 2.95
C ILE A 62 -7.47 4.29 3.64
N THR A 63 -8.30 3.44 4.22
CA THR A 63 -7.83 2.39 5.13
C THR A 63 -8.41 1.01 4.92
N THR A 64 -7.58 -0.02 5.15
CA THR A 64 -8.03 -1.42 5.11
C THR A 64 -8.70 -1.80 3.78
N ASN A 65 -8.29 -1.19 2.67
CA ASN A 65 -8.88 -1.46 1.36
C ASN A 65 -8.09 -2.53 0.59
N TYR A 66 -8.78 -3.22 -0.30
CA TYR A 66 -8.21 -4.23 -1.18
C TYR A 66 -8.52 -3.88 -2.65
N PHE A 67 -7.48 -3.84 -3.47
CA PHE A 67 -7.55 -3.56 -4.91
C PHE A 67 -7.04 -4.79 -5.66
N GLU A 68 -7.85 -5.34 -6.57
CA GLU A 68 -7.48 -6.50 -7.37
C GLU A 68 -7.75 -6.25 -8.85
N SER A 69 -6.71 -6.40 -9.67
CA SER A 69 -6.80 -6.28 -11.13
C SER A 69 -7.45 -4.97 -11.58
N CYS A 70 -7.21 -3.90 -10.84
CA CYS A 70 -7.70 -2.57 -11.17
C CYS A 70 -6.89 -1.95 -12.31
N ILE A 71 -7.54 -1.05 -13.05
CA ILE A 71 -6.93 -0.33 -14.16
C ILE A 71 -7.28 1.14 -14.08
N GLY A 72 -6.30 2.00 -14.37
CA GLY A 72 -6.49 3.45 -14.40
C GLY A 72 -5.39 4.08 -15.22
N ASN A 73 -5.67 5.25 -15.79
CA ASN A 73 -4.71 5.98 -16.62
C ASN A 73 -3.56 6.60 -15.81
N ARG A 74 -3.83 6.93 -14.54
CA ARG A 74 -2.89 7.43 -13.53
C ARG A 74 -3.34 6.88 -12.18
N GLY A 75 -2.44 6.25 -11.43
CA GLY A 75 -2.79 5.64 -10.14
C GLY A 75 -3.85 4.55 -10.28
N SER A 76 -3.50 3.42 -10.90
CA SER A 76 -4.47 2.35 -11.21
C SER A 76 -5.15 1.71 -9.99
N SER A 77 -4.71 2.02 -8.77
CA SER A 77 -5.43 1.70 -7.54
C SER A 77 -5.92 2.97 -6.84
N PHE A 78 -5.04 3.97 -6.69
CA PHE A 78 -5.40 5.28 -6.17
C PHE A 78 -4.63 6.42 -6.84
N ALA A 79 -5.29 7.56 -7.04
CA ALA A 79 -4.69 8.83 -7.45
C ALA A 79 -5.19 9.95 -6.54
N LEU A 80 -4.26 10.66 -5.89
CA LEU A 80 -4.55 11.71 -4.93
C LEU A 80 -3.81 12.97 -5.37
N SER A 81 -4.52 14.04 -5.72
CA SER A 81 -3.87 15.30 -6.12
C SER A 81 -4.55 16.55 -5.59
N GLY A 82 -3.84 17.42 -4.88
CA GLY A 82 -4.44 18.68 -4.40
C GLY A 82 -3.90 19.17 -3.06
N THR A 83 -4.72 19.89 -2.30
CA THR A 83 -4.31 20.53 -1.04
C THR A 83 -5.01 19.96 0.21
N PHE A 84 -5.52 18.74 0.12
CA PHE A 84 -6.05 17.98 1.26
C PHE A 84 -4.96 17.12 1.91
N LYS A 85 -5.26 16.49 3.07
CA LYS A 85 -4.35 15.64 3.85
C LYS A 85 -4.66 14.14 3.68
N PRO A 86 -3.95 13.41 2.81
CA PRO A 86 -4.08 11.97 2.72
C PRO A 86 -3.56 11.24 3.96
N TYR A 87 -4.33 10.26 4.42
CA TYR A 87 -3.87 9.24 5.35
C TYR A 87 -4.18 7.87 4.76
N PHE A 88 -3.12 7.14 4.42
CA PHE A 88 -3.20 5.83 3.78
C PHE A 88 -2.65 4.77 4.72
N TYR A 89 -3.52 3.87 5.19
CA TYR A 89 -3.14 2.88 6.19
C TYR A 89 -3.72 1.49 5.91
N ARG A 90 -2.84 0.48 5.88
CA ARG A 90 -3.23 -0.95 5.75
C ARG A 90 -3.97 -1.27 4.45
N ASN A 91 -3.43 -0.88 3.31
CA ASN A 91 -4.06 -1.16 2.01
C ASN A 91 -3.31 -2.27 1.27
N ALA A 92 -4.00 -3.00 0.40
CA ALA A 92 -3.42 -4.06 -0.41
C ALA A 92 -3.80 -3.96 -1.87
N ILE A 93 -2.80 -4.10 -2.75
CA ILE A 93 -2.94 -3.95 -4.19
C ILE A 93 -2.35 -5.19 -4.87
N TYR A 94 -3.18 -5.88 -5.64
CA TYR A 94 -2.83 -7.12 -6.29
C TYR A 94 -3.12 -7.07 -7.78
N LYS A 95 -2.10 -7.34 -8.60
CA LYS A 95 -2.24 -7.46 -10.07
C LYS A 95 -2.90 -6.25 -10.76
N SER A 96 -2.80 -5.06 -10.19
CA SER A 96 -3.24 -3.84 -10.89
C SER A 96 -2.32 -3.56 -12.08
N THR A 97 -2.88 -2.93 -13.10
CA THR A 97 -2.18 -2.59 -14.36
C THR A 97 -2.56 -1.19 -14.80
N ILE A 98 -1.73 -0.54 -15.61
CA ILE A 98 -2.03 0.80 -16.10
C ILE A 98 -2.72 0.78 -17.46
N GLY A 99 -3.56 1.79 -17.67
CA GLY A 99 -4.12 2.14 -18.95
C GLY A 99 -3.15 2.83 -19.91
N ALA A 100 -3.69 3.67 -20.79
CA ALA A 100 -3.01 4.18 -21.97
C ALA A 100 -1.80 5.11 -21.68
N ALA A 101 -1.83 5.92 -20.62
CA ALA A 101 -0.77 6.87 -20.32
C ALA A 101 0.46 6.26 -19.62
N GLN A 102 0.38 5.03 -19.11
CA GLN A 102 1.49 4.30 -18.51
C GLN A 102 2.27 5.04 -17.41
N ASP A 103 1.58 5.82 -16.58
CA ASP A 103 2.21 6.61 -15.51
C ASP A 103 2.52 5.77 -14.25
N SER A 104 1.55 5.65 -13.33
CA SER A 104 1.68 4.99 -12.02
C SER A 104 0.60 3.92 -11.77
N VAL A 105 0.99 2.72 -11.33
CA VAL A 105 0.06 1.57 -11.19
C VAL A 105 -0.44 1.40 -9.76
N ILE A 106 0.48 1.32 -8.79
CA ILE A 106 0.16 1.17 -7.37
C ILE A 106 -0.58 2.41 -6.91
N GLY A 107 0.02 3.58 -7.13
CA GLY A 107 -0.62 4.82 -6.77
C GLY A 107 0.12 6.07 -7.22
N TYR A 108 -0.63 7.16 -7.24
CA TYR A 108 -0.15 8.50 -7.56
C TYR A 108 -0.50 9.44 -6.42
N VAL A 109 0.48 10.11 -5.84
CA VAL A 109 0.26 11.16 -4.83
C VAL A 109 0.99 12.42 -5.23
N GLU A 110 0.22 13.49 -5.43
CA GLU A 110 0.71 14.84 -5.74
C GLU A 110 -0.04 15.86 -4.87
N THR A 111 0.39 15.99 -3.63
CA THR A 111 -0.12 17.03 -2.74
C THR A 111 0.69 18.31 -2.90
N SER A 112 0.14 19.45 -2.45
CA SER A 112 0.96 20.65 -2.29
C SER A 112 2.17 20.37 -1.40
N VAL A 113 3.28 21.04 -1.70
CA VAL A 113 4.59 20.73 -1.12
C VAL A 113 4.64 20.90 0.40
N ASP A 114 3.74 21.67 1.00
CA ASP A 114 3.72 21.97 2.43
C ASP A 114 2.79 21.06 3.25
N ILE A 115 2.06 20.14 2.61
CA ILE A 115 1.11 19.29 3.31
C ILE A 115 1.70 17.89 3.55
N PRO A 116 1.94 17.50 4.82
CA PRO A 116 2.43 16.18 5.14
C PRO A 116 1.33 15.13 4.96
N TYR A 117 1.73 13.95 4.49
CA TYR A 117 0.85 12.79 4.41
C TYR A 117 1.58 11.52 4.81
N THR A 118 0.81 10.50 5.19
CA THR A 118 1.34 9.22 5.63
C THR A 118 0.89 8.10 4.70
N LEU A 119 1.86 7.28 4.28
CA LEU A 119 1.64 6.01 3.61
C LEU A 119 2.24 4.91 4.48
N SER A 120 1.38 4.15 5.16
CA SER A 120 1.82 3.16 6.12
C SER A 120 1.11 1.83 5.89
N TYR A 121 1.82 0.72 6.04
CA TYR A 121 1.26 -0.61 5.81
C TYR A 121 0.59 -0.64 4.42
N LEU A 122 1.40 -0.54 3.37
CA LEU A 122 0.94 -0.73 1.98
C LEU A 122 1.62 -1.97 1.40
N SER A 123 0.84 -2.90 0.86
CA SER A 123 1.36 -4.10 0.23
C SER A 123 0.92 -4.13 -1.22
N ALA A 124 1.88 -4.16 -2.14
CA ALA A 124 1.66 -4.25 -3.57
C ALA A 124 2.36 -5.48 -4.13
N TYR A 125 1.62 -6.29 -4.88
CA TYR A 125 2.13 -7.53 -5.46
C TYR A 125 1.72 -7.71 -6.91
N GLN A 126 2.67 -8.08 -7.76
CA GLN A 126 2.44 -8.36 -9.20
C GLN A 126 1.80 -7.20 -9.98
N CYS A 127 2.08 -5.96 -9.59
CA CYS A 127 1.65 -4.79 -10.34
C CYS A 127 2.62 -4.52 -11.50
N ALA A 128 2.12 -4.25 -12.70
CA ALA A 128 2.94 -4.21 -13.91
C ALA A 128 2.60 -3.04 -14.83
N THR A 129 3.43 -2.81 -15.84
CA THR A 129 3.19 -1.96 -17.04
C THR A 129 3.24 -0.43 -16.87
N GLY A 130 3.46 0.08 -15.66
CA GLY A 130 3.70 1.53 -15.43
C GLY A 130 5.16 1.93 -15.66
N SER A 131 5.39 3.17 -16.09
CA SER A 131 6.71 3.80 -16.06
C SER A 131 7.22 3.96 -14.63
N ARG A 132 6.29 4.13 -13.68
CA ARG A 132 6.52 4.03 -12.24
C ARG A 132 5.43 3.17 -11.62
N GLN A 133 5.71 2.54 -10.48
CA GLN A 133 4.69 1.79 -9.76
C GLN A 133 4.01 2.68 -8.73
N LEU A 134 4.76 3.22 -7.77
CA LEU A 134 4.28 4.17 -6.78
C LEU A 134 4.96 5.54 -6.97
N ASN A 135 4.17 6.58 -7.30
CA ASN A 135 4.63 7.96 -7.44
C ASN A 135 4.29 8.77 -6.19
N LEU A 136 5.30 9.34 -5.53
CA LEU A 136 5.16 10.13 -4.31
C LEU A 136 5.81 11.51 -4.47
N GLN A 137 4.98 12.54 -4.46
CA GLN A 137 5.37 13.95 -4.43
C GLN A 137 4.82 14.63 -3.18
N GLY A 138 5.14 15.90 -2.92
CA GLY A 138 4.69 16.59 -1.70
C GLY A 138 5.52 16.21 -0.46
N PHE A 139 4.93 16.05 0.72
CA PHE A 139 5.67 15.77 1.97
C PHE A 139 5.35 14.38 2.56
N PRO A 140 5.86 13.28 1.97
CA PRO A 140 5.56 11.92 2.41
C PRO A 140 6.27 11.52 3.71
N THR A 141 5.56 10.76 4.53
CA THR A 141 6.14 9.80 5.49
C THR A 141 5.73 8.39 5.09
N VAL A 142 6.71 7.55 4.75
CA VAL A 142 6.47 6.19 4.26
C VAL A 142 7.03 5.17 5.26
N THR A 143 6.21 4.18 5.62
CA THR A 143 6.67 3.13 6.52
C THR A 143 5.96 1.80 6.29
N SER A 144 6.64 0.69 6.59
CA SER A 144 6.04 -0.64 6.58
C SER A 144 5.39 -1.01 5.24
N ILE A 145 5.99 -0.58 4.12
CA ILE A 145 5.49 -0.92 2.79
C ILE A 145 6.19 -2.16 2.23
N ASN A 146 5.48 -2.95 1.45
CA ASN A 146 6.02 -4.08 0.71
C ASN A 146 5.66 -3.93 -0.77
N ILE A 147 6.66 -3.79 -1.64
CA ILE A 147 6.49 -3.80 -3.09
C ILE A 147 7.22 -5.02 -3.63
N SER A 148 6.47 -5.99 -4.14
CA SER A 148 7.00 -7.30 -4.49
C SER A 148 6.53 -7.79 -5.84
N SER A 149 7.45 -8.34 -6.63
CA SER A 149 7.17 -8.85 -7.99
C SER A 149 6.49 -7.81 -8.90
N CYS A 150 6.74 -6.53 -8.68
CA CYS A 150 6.18 -5.46 -9.49
C CYS A 150 7.17 -5.04 -10.59
N SER A 151 6.67 -4.58 -11.73
CA SER A 151 7.50 -4.22 -12.89
C SER A 151 7.25 -2.79 -13.36
N ALA A 152 8.21 -1.90 -13.12
CA ALA A 152 8.26 -0.59 -13.77
C ALA A 152 8.99 -0.75 -15.11
N LEU A 153 8.35 -0.42 -16.22
CA LEU A 153 8.88 -0.61 -17.57
C LEU A 153 8.77 0.69 -18.35
N ASN A 154 9.59 0.85 -19.40
CA ASN A 154 9.50 2.03 -20.26
C ASN A 154 8.07 2.15 -20.80
N GLY A 155 7.47 3.32 -20.58
CA GLY A 155 6.14 3.60 -21.09
C GLY A 155 6.16 3.87 -22.60
N LYS A 156 5.03 3.66 -23.27
CA LYS A 156 4.82 4.10 -24.66
C LYS A 156 4.90 5.62 -24.79
N THR A 157 4.43 6.33 -23.77
CA THR A 157 4.37 7.81 -23.68
C THR A 157 5.56 8.41 -22.91
N LYS A 158 6.22 7.60 -22.08
CA LYS A 158 7.37 7.99 -21.26
C LYS A 158 8.53 7.08 -21.61
N SER A 159 9.57 7.63 -22.21
CA SER A 159 10.74 6.88 -22.66
C SER A 159 11.58 6.24 -21.54
N TYR A 160 11.15 6.35 -20.27
CA TYR A 160 11.91 5.94 -19.10
C TYR A 160 11.03 5.19 -18.09
N ALA A 161 11.64 4.22 -17.42
CA ALA A 161 11.07 3.47 -16.31
C ALA A 161 11.49 4.10 -14.97
N TYR A 162 10.81 5.14 -14.52
CA TYR A 162 11.05 5.86 -13.26
C TYR A 162 10.94 5.03 -11.96
N GLY A 163 10.83 3.70 -12.02
CA GLY A 163 11.05 2.82 -10.88
C GLY A 163 9.82 2.32 -10.13
N ASN A 164 10.05 1.33 -9.27
CA ASN A 164 8.99 0.74 -8.47
C ASN A 164 8.53 1.68 -7.35
N ILE A 165 9.43 2.53 -6.87
CA ILE A 165 9.06 3.70 -6.09
C ILE A 165 9.80 4.92 -6.64
N TYR A 166 9.03 5.96 -6.90
CA TYR A 166 9.50 7.22 -7.45
C TYR A 166 9.17 8.35 -6.50
N PHE A 167 10.16 9.20 -6.24
CA PHE A 167 10.00 10.42 -5.46
C PHE A 167 10.38 11.64 -6.27
N GLU A 168 9.58 12.69 -6.12
CA GLU A 168 9.90 14.03 -6.60
C GLU A 168 9.38 15.08 -5.61
N THR A 169 10.27 15.62 -4.78
CA THR A 169 9.86 16.51 -3.68
C THR A 169 10.99 17.40 -3.16
N GLN A 170 10.67 18.67 -2.93
CA GLN A 170 11.58 19.61 -2.27
C GLN A 170 11.60 19.47 -0.72
N LYS A 171 10.76 18.60 -0.16
CA LYS A 171 10.72 18.33 1.29
C LYS A 171 11.59 17.15 1.64
N SER A 172 12.11 17.16 2.86
CA SER A 172 12.81 16.01 3.40
C SER A 172 11.81 14.91 3.73
N PHE A 173 12.13 13.66 3.47
CA PHE A 173 11.23 12.54 3.74
C PHE A 173 11.96 11.31 4.27
N LYS A 174 11.17 10.39 4.83
CA LYS A 174 11.65 9.13 5.39
C LYS A 174 10.87 7.95 4.85
N VAL A 175 11.60 6.89 4.49
CA VAL A 175 11.09 5.55 4.22
C VAL A 175 11.66 4.61 5.27
N SER A 176 10.81 3.81 5.92
CA SER A 176 11.26 2.90 6.99
C SER A 176 10.60 1.54 6.98
N TYR A 177 11.28 0.53 7.49
CA TYR A 177 10.72 -0.82 7.70
C TYR A 177 10.07 -1.41 6.44
N SER A 178 10.67 -1.14 5.27
CA SER A 178 10.03 -1.41 3.98
C SER A 178 10.78 -2.44 3.16
N THR A 179 10.06 -3.22 2.36
CA THR A 179 10.62 -4.27 1.50
C THR A 179 10.37 -3.98 0.02
N PHE A 180 11.43 -4.17 -0.77
CA PHE A 180 11.42 -4.17 -2.22
C PHE A 180 12.01 -5.50 -2.70
N GLU A 181 11.15 -6.44 -3.10
CA GLU A 181 11.52 -7.81 -3.44
C GLU A 181 11.15 -8.18 -4.89
N ASN A 182 12.04 -8.88 -5.61
CA ASN A 182 11.73 -9.47 -6.92
C ASN A 182 11.15 -8.46 -7.94
N ASN A 183 11.47 -7.18 -7.78
CA ASN A 183 10.96 -6.16 -8.68
C ASN A 183 11.82 -6.05 -9.93
N VAL A 184 11.22 -5.55 -11.00
CA VAL A 184 11.90 -5.29 -12.27
C VAL A 184 11.77 -3.81 -12.59
N SER A 185 12.90 -3.12 -12.76
CA SER A 185 12.91 -1.76 -13.30
C SER A 185 14.21 -1.47 -14.03
N PRO A 186 14.18 -1.25 -15.36
CA PRO A 186 15.37 -0.92 -16.14
C PRO A 186 16.17 0.27 -15.58
N CYS A 187 15.49 1.36 -15.20
CA CYS A 187 16.14 2.59 -14.75
C CYS A 187 16.29 2.69 -13.22
N GLY A 188 15.87 1.67 -12.47
CA GLY A 188 16.08 1.55 -11.03
C GLY A 188 14.82 1.25 -10.22
N VAL A 189 14.96 0.49 -9.15
CA VAL A 189 13.83 0.10 -8.28
C VAL A 189 13.40 1.29 -7.40
N ILE A 190 14.38 2.04 -6.91
CA ILE A 190 14.19 3.26 -6.13
C ILE A 190 14.74 4.42 -6.96
N TYR A 191 13.88 5.36 -7.33
CA TYR A 191 14.24 6.51 -8.15
C TYR A 191 13.88 7.81 -7.41
N LEU A 192 14.86 8.70 -7.23
CA LEU A 192 14.65 10.03 -6.67
C LEU A 192 15.01 11.07 -7.73
N LEU A 193 14.07 11.96 -8.06
CA LEU A 193 14.28 13.07 -8.98
C LEU A 193 14.03 14.39 -8.26
N ASN A 194 14.97 15.33 -8.35
CA ASN A 194 14.82 16.68 -7.78
C ASN A 194 14.45 16.66 -6.28
N CYS A 195 14.95 15.68 -5.52
CA CYS A 195 14.62 15.53 -4.11
C CYS A 195 15.51 16.39 -3.20
N ASN A 196 15.00 16.80 -2.04
CA ASN A 196 15.84 17.41 -1.00
C ASN A 196 16.62 16.31 -0.24
N ASN A 197 16.36 16.11 1.06
CA ASN A 197 17.01 15.06 1.84
C ASN A 197 16.09 13.85 2.02
N ALA A 198 16.58 12.65 1.76
CA ALA A 198 15.84 11.41 1.92
C ALA A 198 16.55 10.48 2.91
N LEU A 199 15.78 9.78 3.74
CA LEU A 199 16.30 8.76 4.65
C LEU A 199 15.55 7.44 4.46
N PHE A 200 16.28 6.39 4.10
CA PHE A 200 15.79 5.02 4.08
C PHE A 200 16.41 4.28 5.25
N THR A 201 15.59 3.67 6.10
CA THR A 201 16.11 2.97 7.28
C THR A 201 15.40 1.65 7.56
N MET A 202 16.18 0.63 7.91
CA MET A 202 15.65 -0.73 8.16
C MET A 202 14.83 -1.25 6.98
N CYS A 203 15.29 -1.00 5.76
CA CYS A 203 14.65 -1.49 4.54
C CYS A 203 15.37 -2.73 4.00
N ASN A 204 14.62 -3.62 3.36
CA ASN A 204 15.15 -4.81 2.67
C ASN A 204 14.96 -4.64 1.16
N ILE A 205 16.05 -4.67 0.39
CA ILE A 205 16.07 -4.51 -1.07
C ILE A 205 16.72 -5.76 -1.66
N PHE A 206 15.92 -6.70 -2.17
CA PHE A 206 16.47 -8.00 -2.56
C PHE A 206 15.87 -8.64 -3.79
N SER A 207 16.71 -9.41 -4.49
CA SER A 207 16.33 -10.16 -5.69
C SER A 207 15.70 -9.31 -6.79
N ASN A 208 15.97 -8.01 -6.80
CA ASN A 208 15.44 -7.13 -7.82
C ASN A 208 16.35 -7.13 -9.06
N TYR A 209 15.80 -6.73 -10.18
CA TYR A 209 16.51 -6.61 -11.45
C TYR A 209 16.54 -5.16 -11.93
N ALA A 210 17.74 -4.68 -12.27
CA ALA A 210 17.97 -3.39 -12.93
C ALA A 210 19.02 -3.53 -14.05
N ASN A 211 18.97 -2.67 -15.07
CA ASN A 211 19.87 -2.83 -16.22
C ASN A 211 20.33 -1.55 -16.94
N SER A 212 19.91 -0.35 -16.56
CA SER A 212 20.21 0.87 -17.33
C SER A 212 20.88 1.99 -16.52
N TYR A 213 20.40 2.28 -15.30
CA TYR A 213 20.99 3.35 -14.47
C TYR A 213 21.58 2.80 -13.18
N GLY A 214 20.76 2.60 -12.14
CA GLY A 214 21.19 1.91 -10.92
C GLY A 214 20.01 1.28 -10.20
N LEU A 215 20.26 0.29 -9.35
CA LEU A 215 19.19 -0.27 -8.50
C LEU A 215 18.55 0.83 -7.65
N VAL A 216 19.40 1.68 -7.07
CA VAL A 216 19.05 2.97 -6.50
C VAL A 216 19.61 4.07 -7.39
N TYR A 217 18.73 4.93 -7.90
CA TYR A 217 19.10 6.02 -8.77
C TYR A 217 18.64 7.37 -8.21
N VAL A 218 19.57 8.31 -8.09
CA VAL A 218 19.35 9.65 -7.54
C VAL A 218 19.77 10.69 -8.55
N GLU A 219 18.83 11.49 -9.04
CA GLU A 219 19.05 12.52 -10.04
C GLU A 219 18.67 13.90 -9.49
N ASN A 220 19.59 14.87 -9.61
CA ASN A 220 19.38 16.28 -9.22
C ASN A 220 18.82 16.47 -7.81
N SER A 221 19.07 15.53 -6.92
CA SER A 221 18.64 15.56 -5.52
C SER A 221 19.78 15.99 -4.61
N LYS A 222 19.54 16.41 -3.37
CA LYS A 222 20.64 16.80 -2.45
C LYS A 222 21.31 15.60 -1.78
N SER A 223 20.58 14.89 -0.92
CA SER A 223 21.17 13.76 -0.20
C SER A 223 20.17 12.62 0.01
N LEU A 224 20.67 11.41 -0.13
CA LEU A 224 19.96 10.18 0.20
C LEU A 224 20.80 9.35 1.16
N ASP A 225 20.28 9.09 2.35
CA ASP A 225 20.89 8.21 3.34
C ASP A 225 20.19 6.85 3.37
N PHE A 226 20.94 5.76 3.34
CA PHE A 226 20.50 4.44 3.76
C PHE A 226 21.12 4.08 5.11
N ARG A 227 20.30 3.68 6.08
CA ARG A 227 20.76 3.32 7.44
C ARG A 227 20.22 1.97 7.88
N SER A 228 21.11 1.03 8.18
CA SER A 228 20.71 -0.31 8.64
C SER A 228 19.79 -1.04 7.63
N CYS A 229 20.05 -0.84 6.34
CA CYS A 229 19.32 -1.50 5.26
C CYS A 229 20.06 -2.76 4.80
N SER A 230 19.34 -3.66 4.13
CA SER A 230 19.88 -4.90 3.57
C SER A 230 19.70 -4.91 2.05
N PHE A 231 20.77 -5.18 1.31
CA PHE A 231 20.78 -5.30 -0.15
C PHE A 231 21.35 -6.66 -0.55
N PHE A 232 20.53 -7.53 -1.16
CA PHE A 232 20.94 -8.91 -1.45
C PHE A 232 20.34 -9.49 -2.74
N LYS A 233 21.14 -10.29 -3.44
CA LYS A 233 20.79 -11.04 -4.66
C LYS A 233 20.20 -10.18 -5.77
N ASN A 234 20.51 -8.88 -5.79
CA ASN A 234 20.04 -8.00 -6.85
C ASN A 234 20.83 -8.29 -8.13
N VAL A 235 20.14 -8.40 -9.26
CA VAL A 235 20.73 -8.71 -10.56
C VAL A 235 20.93 -7.41 -11.33
N LEU A 236 22.18 -7.05 -11.56
CA LEU A 236 22.61 -5.82 -12.23
C LEU A 236 23.42 -6.19 -13.48
N THR A 237 22.94 -5.82 -14.68
CA THR A 237 23.59 -6.27 -15.92
C THR A 237 24.40 -5.19 -16.64
N LYS A 238 23.97 -3.92 -16.57
CA LYS A 238 24.69 -2.76 -17.15
C LYS A 238 24.51 -1.50 -16.29
N CYS A 239 24.42 -1.69 -14.99
CA CYS A 239 24.14 -0.64 -14.02
C CYS A 239 24.84 -0.93 -12.70
N ASN A 240 24.88 0.07 -11.83
CA ASN A 240 25.45 -0.03 -10.49
C ASN A 240 24.36 -0.27 -9.43
N MET A 241 24.75 -0.69 -8.24
CA MET A 241 23.82 -0.77 -7.12
C MET A 241 23.36 0.64 -6.73
N PHE A 242 24.30 1.57 -6.59
CA PHE A 242 24.02 2.97 -6.25
C PHE A 242 24.53 3.90 -7.34
N GLN A 243 23.66 4.77 -7.85
CA GLN A 243 24.05 5.71 -8.89
C GLN A 243 23.47 7.10 -8.63
N THR A 244 24.32 8.12 -8.74
CA THR A 244 23.92 9.52 -8.68
C THR A 244 24.17 10.24 -10.01
N LYS A 245 23.31 11.20 -10.34
CA LYS A 245 23.49 12.13 -11.46
C LYS A 245 23.17 13.56 -11.02
N GLY A 246 24.01 14.51 -11.44
CA GLY A 246 23.92 15.92 -11.02
C GLY A 246 24.96 16.24 -9.94
N SER A 247 25.51 17.45 -9.98
CA SER A 247 26.65 17.87 -9.15
C SER A 247 26.36 17.86 -7.65
N ASN A 248 25.09 18.03 -7.27
CA ASN A 248 24.67 18.11 -5.87
C ASN A 248 24.17 16.77 -5.30
N SER A 249 24.06 15.72 -6.11
CA SER A 249 23.50 14.45 -5.69
C SER A 249 24.51 13.58 -4.99
N LYS A 250 24.15 13.14 -3.77
CA LYS A 250 24.95 12.27 -2.93
C LYS A 250 24.12 11.13 -2.35
N ILE A 251 24.70 9.93 -2.31
CA ILE A 251 24.19 8.78 -1.54
C ILE A 251 25.15 8.50 -0.38
N THR A 252 24.63 8.35 0.83
CA THR A 252 25.38 7.85 1.98
C THR A 252 24.79 6.51 2.41
N VAL A 253 25.60 5.47 2.52
CA VAL A 253 25.18 4.13 2.94
C VAL A 253 25.86 3.83 4.27
N ILE A 254 25.07 3.67 5.33
CA ILE A 254 25.54 3.62 6.72
C ILE A 254 25.04 2.35 7.40
N SER A 255 25.95 1.58 8.00
CA SER A 255 25.62 0.39 8.79
C SER A 255 24.70 -0.60 8.06
N CYS A 256 24.80 -0.67 6.73
CA CYS A 256 24.01 -1.56 5.88
C CYS A 256 24.74 -2.88 5.63
N ARG A 257 23.95 -3.91 5.29
CA ARG A 257 24.44 -5.21 4.83
C ARG A 257 24.24 -5.32 3.32
N LEU A 258 25.31 -5.58 2.58
CA LEU A 258 25.32 -5.53 1.12
C LEU A 258 26.03 -6.78 0.56
N ASP A 259 25.62 -7.28 -0.60
CA ASP A 259 26.39 -8.28 -1.36
C ASP A 259 27.14 -7.71 -2.57
N ASP A 260 26.89 -6.45 -2.91
CA ASP A 260 27.60 -5.69 -3.94
C ASP A 260 27.71 -4.21 -3.50
N THR A 261 28.80 -3.56 -3.90
CA THR A 261 29.10 -2.15 -3.62
C THR A 261 29.38 -1.37 -4.89
N SER A 262 28.91 -1.82 -6.05
CA SER A 262 29.04 -1.14 -7.33
C SER A 262 28.39 0.25 -7.27
N THR A 263 29.14 1.28 -7.69
CA THR A 263 28.67 2.67 -7.65
C THR A 263 29.04 3.50 -8.87
N TYR A 264 28.27 4.56 -9.11
CA TYR A 264 28.64 5.64 -10.01
C TYR A 264 28.24 7.01 -9.41
N GLY A 265 29.16 7.97 -9.49
CA GLY A 265 29.00 9.31 -8.93
C GLY A 265 29.33 9.40 -7.44
N SER A 266 28.65 10.28 -6.71
CA SER A 266 28.98 10.61 -5.32
C SER A 266 28.28 9.65 -4.34
N VAL A 267 28.97 8.57 -3.98
CA VAL A 267 28.49 7.58 -3.02
C VAL A 267 29.51 7.38 -1.91
N VAL A 268 29.05 7.44 -0.66
CA VAL A 268 29.89 7.28 0.54
C VAL A 268 29.39 6.10 1.36
N PHE A 269 30.31 5.22 1.77
CA PHE A 269 30.03 4.07 2.62
C PHE A 269 30.59 4.30 4.03
N THR A 270 29.85 3.95 5.07
CA THR A 270 30.27 4.07 6.48
C THR A 270 29.78 2.87 7.28
N GLN A 271 30.70 2.13 7.92
CA GLN A 271 30.37 1.00 8.81
C GLN A 271 29.52 -0.11 8.17
N ASN A 272 29.61 -0.31 6.85
CA ASN A 272 28.84 -1.36 6.16
C ASN A 272 29.49 -2.72 6.28
N THR A 273 28.69 -3.77 6.19
CA THR A 273 29.13 -5.15 6.11
C THR A 273 28.87 -5.69 4.70
N VAL A 274 29.93 -6.05 3.98
CA VAL A 274 29.81 -6.76 2.70
C VAL A 274 29.81 -8.25 2.98
N THR A 275 28.74 -8.95 2.62
CA THR A 275 28.56 -10.37 2.93
C THR A 275 27.66 -11.04 1.89
N ASN A 276 27.85 -12.35 1.69
CA ASN A 276 26.93 -13.19 0.92
C ASN A 276 25.83 -13.81 1.79
N ASP A 277 25.88 -13.61 3.12
CA ASP A 277 24.84 -14.07 4.04
C ASP A 277 23.55 -13.24 3.84
N PRO A 278 22.48 -13.85 3.31
CA PRO A 278 21.26 -13.15 2.94
C PRO A 278 20.38 -12.82 4.15
N THR A 279 20.88 -12.96 5.39
CA THR A 279 20.12 -12.58 6.58
C THR A 279 19.70 -11.11 6.49
N THR A 280 18.39 -10.90 6.40
CA THR A 280 17.76 -9.58 6.24
C THR A 280 17.35 -9.00 7.59
N ASN A 281 16.96 -7.73 7.62
CA ASN A 281 16.31 -7.17 8.80
C ASN A 281 14.99 -7.90 9.09
N ASP A 282 14.75 -8.22 10.36
CA ASP A 282 13.49 -8.78 10.81
C ASP A 282 12.35 -7.76 10.66
N LEU A 283 11.45 -7.98 9.71
CA LEU A 283 10.32 -7.10 9.46
C LEU A 283 9.01 -7.89 9.56
N ALA A 284 8.12 -7.44 10.44
CA ALA A 284 6.76 -7.96 10.55
C ALA A 284 5.85 -7.26 9.54
N PHE A 285 5.57 -7.92 8.43
CA PHE A 285 4.57 -7.46 7.46
C PHE A 285 3.20 -8.06 7.76
N TYR A 286 2.15 -7.35 7.36
CA TYR A 286 0.77 -7.77 7.48
C TYR A 286 0.34 -8.40 6.13
N ALA A 287 -0.16 -9.62 6.17
CA ALA A 287 -0.73 -10.27 4.98
C ALA A 287 -2.19 -9.83 4.81
N THR A 288 -2.59 -9.59 3.57
CA THR A 288 -3.96 -9.23 3.21
C THR A 288 -4.37 -10.00 1.95
N GLY A 289 -5.25 -11.00 2.13
CA GLY A 289 -5.76 -11.82 1.04
C GLY A 289 -4.66 -12.56 0.29
N LYS A 290 -4.56 -12.34 -1.03
CA LYS A 290 -3.60 -12.98 -1.94
C LYS A 290 -2.17 -12.43 -1.83
N ILE A 291 -1.94 -11.43 -0.98
CA ILE A 291 -0.63 -10.80 -0.81
C ILE A 291 0.02 -11.37 0.44
N PHE A 292 1.01 -12.24 0.24
CA PHE A 292 1.83 -12.75 1.31
C PHE A 292 2.90 -11.73 1.69
N ALA A 293 2.78 -11.24 2.91
CA ALA A 293 3.85 -10.58 3.63
C ALA A 293 4.95 -11.61 3.91
N LYS A 294 6.05 -11.57 3.15
CA LYS A 294 7.18 -12.46 3.43
C LYS A 294 7.85 -12.00 4.73
N ARG A 295 7.76 -12.82 5.79
CA ARG A 295 8.57 -12.64 6.99
C ARG A 295 10.02 -12.93 6.65
N THR A 296 10.91 -12.31 7.43
CA THR A 296 12.35 -12.46 7.43
C THR A 296 12.82 -13.86 7.06
N TYR A 297 13.90 -13.92 6.30
CA TYR A 297 14.68 -15.14 6.18
C TYR A 297 15.28 -15.49 7.55
N VAL A 298 14.66 -16.44 8.26
CA VAL A 298 15.31 -17.11 9.40
C VAL A 298 16.40 -17.99 8.78
N PRO A 299 17.70 -17.77 9.06
CA PRO A 299 18.73 -18.68 8.61
C PRO A 299 18.38 -20.05 9.17
N THR A 300 18.18 -21.05 8.30
CA THR A 300 18.23 -22.44 8.76
C THR A 300 19.56 -22.58 9.46
N ALA A 301 19.55 -22.77 10.78
CA ALA A 301 20.77 -22.90 11.56
C ALA A 301 21.66 -23.91 10.83
N ILE A 302 22.78 -23.44 10.28
CA ILE A 302 23.82 -24.33 9.80
C ILE A 302 24.27 -25.05 11.05
N GLY A 303 23.84 -26.31 11.17
CA GLY A 303 24.27 -27.18 12.23
C GLY A 303 25.79 -27.09 12.30
N SER A 304 26.27 -26.56 13.41
CA SER A 304 27.62 -26.74 13.89
C SER A 304 27.83 -28.24 14.13
N GLY A 305 28.03 -28.99 13.05
CA GLY A 305 28.46 -30.37 13.04
C GLY A 305 29.97 -30.39 13.07
N SER A 306 30.52 -30.55 14.26
CA SER A 306 31.93 -30.78 14.48
C SER A 306 32.44 -31.99 13.67
N ASN A 307 33.67 -31.88 13.20
CA ASN A 307 34.44 -32.99 12.66
C ASN A 307 34.48 -34.16 13.64
N LYS A 308 33.99 -35.33 13.23
CA LYS A 308 34.58 -36.63 13.56
C LYS A 308 34.35 -37.61 12.42
N ALA A 309 35.45 -38.04 11.81
CA ALA A 309 35.51 -39.20 10.95
C ALA A 309 35.06 -40.46 11.71
N THR A 310 34.35 -41.38 11.06
CA THR A 310 34.65 -42.82 10.96
C THR A 310 33.65 -43.46 9.97
N GLN A 311 34.18 -44.28 9.06
CA GLN A 311 33.48 -45.14 8.11
C GLN A 311 32.61 -46.19 8.83
N THR A 312 31.41 -46.51 8.35
CA THR A 312 31.03 -47.87 7.91
C THR A 312 29.68 -47.86 7.17
N ALA A 313 29.50 -48.87 6.33
CA ALA A 313 28.43 -49.07 5.37
C ALA A 313 27.15 -49.70 5.99
N GLU A 314 26.14 -49.80 5.11
CA GLU A 314 25.03 -50.77 5.05
C GLU A 314 23.59 -50.34 5.43
N ALA A 315 22.74 -50.68 4.45
CA ALA A 315 21.40 -51.26 4.52
C ALA A 315 20.16 -50.36 4.47
N ALA A 316 19.24 -50.86 3.63
CA ALA A 316 17.93 -50.38 3.25
C ALA A 316 16.82 -50.80 4.25
N GLN A 317 15.57 -50.46 3.89
CA GLN A 317 14.29 -50.74 4.55
C GLN A 317 13.95 -49.84 5.75
N ASP A 318 12.71 -49.44 6.03
CA ASP A 318 11.41 -49.77 5.45
C ASP A 318 10.42 -48.61 5.71
N SER A 319 9.39 -48.59 4.90
CA SER A 319 8.16 -47.85 5.09
C SER A 319 7.38 -48.35 6.31
N THR A 320 6.77 -47.45 7.08
CA THR A 320 5.54 -47.79 7.80
C THR A 320 4.68 -46.55 8.03
N ALA A 321 3.46 -46.65 7.53
CA ALA A 321 2.39 -45.69 7.72
C ALA A 321 1.93 -45.67 9.18
N GLN A 322 1.69 -44.46 9.71
CA GLN A 322 0.92 -44.29 10.94
C GLN A 322 -0.39 -43.57 10.60
N LYS A 323 -1.43 -44.39 10.43
CA LYS A 323 -2.84 -44.02 10.30
C LYS A 323 -3.42 -43.88 11.69
N GLY A 324 -4.09 -42.77 11.99
CA GLY A 324 -5.05 -42.69 13.08
C GLY A 324 -4.88 -41.50 14.02
N LYS A 325 -5.70 -40.45 13.79
CA LYS A 325 -6.41 -39.62 14.79
C LYS A 325 -6.96 -38.39 14.09
N ASP A 326 -8.11 -38.50 13.43
CA ASP A 326 -8.76 -37.32 12.86
C ASP A 326 -10.30 -37.41 12.81
N GLU A 327 -10.90 -38.19 13.71
CA GLU A 327 -12.37 -38.26 13.81
C GLU A 327 -12.98 -37.32 14.87
N THR A 328 -12.18 -36.76 15.77
CA THR A 328 -12.67 -35.85 16.82
C THR A 328 -12.87 -34.40 16.34
N ASN A 329 -12.20 -33.98 15.27
CA ASN A 329 -12.25 -32.60 14.77
C ASN A 329 -13.50 -32.30 13.93
N VAL A 330 -14.07 -33.30 13.27
CA VAL A 330 -15.23 -33.10 12.39
C VAL A 330 -16.49 -32.82 13.23
N PHE A 331 -16.67 -33.52 14.35
CA PHE A 331 -17.84 -33.34 15.22
C PHE A 331 -17.86 -31.97 15.91
N HIS A 332 -16.71 -31.49 16.39
CA HIS A 332 -16.61 -30.16 17.00
C HIS A 332 -16.84 -29.04 15.99
N THR A 333 -16.37 -29.22 14.76
CA THR A 333 -16.59 -28.25 13.69
C THR A 333 -18.08 -28.15 13.33
N LEU A 334 -18.76 -29.29 13.20
CA LEU A 334 -20.20 -29.35 12.90
C LEU A 334 -21.05 -28.73 14.03
N LEU A 335 -20.74 -29.04 15.28
CA LEU A 335 -21.45 -28.48 16.44
C LEU A 335 -21.29 -26.95 16.50
N TYR A 336 -20.08 -26.44 16.25
CA TYR A 336 -19.82 -25.01 16.25
C TYR A 336 -20.59 -24.29 15.12
N THR A 337 -20.63 -24.87 13.92
CA THR A 337 -21.41 -24.31 12.81
C THR A 337 -22.90 -24.26 13.13
N CYS A 338 -23.46 -25.31 13.75
CA CYS A 338 -24.88 -25.32 14.16
C CYS A 338 -25.20 -24.22 15.18
N ILE A 339 -24.32 -23.97 16.16
CA ILE A 339 -24.51 -22.92 17.17
C ILE A 339 -24.51 -21.53 16.52
N VAL A 340 -23.57 -21.26 15.61
CA VAL A 340 -23.47 -19.96 14.92
C VAL A 340 -24.73 -19.67 14.09
N VAL A 341 -25.25 -20.67 13.37
CA VAL A 341 -26.49 -20.53 12.59
C VAL A 341 -27.70 -20.28 13.49
N LEU A 342 -27.80 -20.97 14.62
CA LEU A 342 -28.89 -20.78 15.58
C LEU A 342 -28.91 -19.36 16.16
N VAL A 343 -27.74 -18.84 16.55
CA VAL A 343 -27.61 -17.47 17.09
C VAL A 343 -27.99 -16.42 16.05
N ALA A 344 -27.55 -16.60 14.80
CA ALA A 344 -27.93 -15.71 13.71
C ALA A 344 -29.45 -15.72 13.45
N PHE A 345 -30.08 -16.90 13.51
CA PHE A 345 -31.52 -17.05 13.33
C PHE A 345 -32.34 -16.40 14.46
N ILE A 346 -31.91 -16.55 15.71
CA ILE A 346 -32.55 -15.88 16.86
C ILE A 346 -32.41 -14.36 16.71
N GLY A 347 -31.23 -13.86 16.34
CA GLY A 347 -31.01 -12.43 16.09
C GLY A 347 -31.92 -11.87 14.99
N TYR A 348 -32.14 -12.64 13.92
CA TYR A 348 -33.07 -12.28 12.86
C TYR A 348 -34.53 -12.20 13.34
N ILE A 349 -35.00 -13.17 14.13
CA ILE A 349 -36.36 -13.16 14.69
C ILE A 349 -36.59 -11.94 15.59
N VAL A 350 -35.61 -11.60 16.45
CA VAL A 350 -35.70 -10.42 17.31
C VAL A 350 -35.75 -9.15 16.46
N PHE A 351 -34.90 -9.04 15.44
CA PHE A 351 -34.89 -7.89 14.54
C PHE A 351 -36.23 -7.69 13.83
N VAL A 352 -36.82 -8.75 13.27
CA VAL A 352 -38.12 -8.67 12.59
C VAL A 352 -39.23 -8.26 13.57
N ASN A 353 -39.27 -8.83 14.78
CA ASN A 353 -40.29 -8.48 15.75
C ASN A 353 -40.15 -7.03 16.28
N PHE A 354 -38.93 -6.50 16.37
CA PHE A 354 -38.70 -5.16 16.87
C PHE A 354 -38.93 -4.07 15.82
N PHE A 355 -38.59 -4.34 14.55
CA PHE A 355 -38.63 -3.34 13.49
C PHE A 355 -39.82 -3.47 12.52
N CYS A 356 -40.45 -4.64 12.43
CA CYS A 356 -41.61 -4.85 11.55
C CYS A 356 -42.96 -4.85 12.28
N ALA A 357 -42.98 -4.71 13.61
CA ALA A 357 -44.22 -4.46 14.35
C ALA A 357 -44.70 -3.03 14.05
N LYS A 358 -45.52 -2.88 13.00
CA LYS A 358 -46.23 -1.64 12.71
C LYS A 358 -47.05 -1.23 13.96
N PRO A 359 -46.97 0.03 14.42
CA PRO A 359 -47.91 0.52 15.40
C PRO A 359 -49.31 0.46 14.79
N LYS A 360 -50.24 -0.18 15.50
CA LYS A 360 -51.67 -0.04 15.21
C LYS A 360 -52.01 1.43 15.45
N HIS A 361 -52.21 2.18 14.37
CA HIS A 361 -52.85 3.49 14.44
C HIS A 361 -54.24 3.31 15.04
N SER A 362 -54.46 3.85 16.22
CA SER A 362 -55.79 4.21 16.69
C SER A 362 -56.28 5.34 15.78
N HIS A 363 -57.37 5.08 15.07
CA HIS A 363 -58.26 6.12 14.57
C HIS A 363 -58.73 6.94 15.78
N ASP A 364 -58.47 8.25 15.73
CA ASP A 364 -59.38 9.33 16.06
C ASP A 364 -58.55 10.60 16.29
N GLU A 365 -58.60 11.52 15.33
CA GLU A 365 -58.57 12.97 15.56
C GLU A 365 -58.78 13.70 14.23
N GLU A 366 -60.01 14.19 14.03
CA GLU A 366 -60.33 15.27 13.11
C GLU A 366 -59.55 16.51 13.54
N TYR A 367 -58.69 17.03 12.65
CA TYR A 367 -58.20 18.41 12.77
C TYR A 367 -58.54 19.21 11.51
N SER A 368 -59.30 20.26 11.79
CA SER A 368 -59.81 21.33 10.94
C SER A 368 -58.73 22.00 10.09
N TYR A 369 -58.98 22.07 8.77
CA TYR A 369 -58.27 22.93 7.82
C TYR A 369 -58.94 24.32 7.82
N SER A 370 -58.45 25.30 8.59
CA SER A 370 -58.85 26.70 8.36
C SER A 370 -57.87 27.82 8.75
N GLU A 371 -56.64 27.56 9.20
CA GLU A 371 -55.76 28.65 9.70
C GLU A 371 -54.42 28.85 8.96
N ALA A 372 -54.21 28.20 7.81
CA ALA A 372 -52.95 28.34 7.06
C ALA A 372 -53.00 29.33 5.87
N ASN A 373 -54.09 30.09 5.68
CA ASN A 373 -54.28 30.97 4.52
C ASN A 373 -54.34 32.49 4.83
N GLU A 374 -54.21 32.93 6.09
CA GLU A 374 -54.19 34.36 6.42
C GLU A 374 -52.78 34.98 6.55
N GLU A 375 -51.74 34.18 6.78
CA GLU A 375 -50.36 34.73 6.90
C GLU A 375 -49.66 34.97 5.54
N ARG A 376 -50.26 34.55 4.42
CA ARG A 376 -49.67 34.69 3.08
C ARG A 376 -50.08 35.97 2.34
N ALA A 377 -51.00 36.76 2.91
CA ALA A 377 -51.50 38.01 2.32
C ALA A 377 -50.83 39.29 2.88
N ALA A 378 -49.97 39.20 3.91
CA ALA A 378 -49.33 40.35 4.54
C ALA A 378 -47.85 40.58 4.12
N MET A 379 -47.33 39.84 3.14
CA MET A 379 -45.95 39.99 2.63
C MET A 379 -45.86 40.51 1.19
N LEU A 380 -46.94 41.06 0.63
CA LEU A 380 -46.97 41.61 -0.74
C LEU A 380 -47.71 42.96 -0.86
N GLU A 381 -47.57 43.84 0.13
CA GLU A 381 -47.70 45.30 -0.05
C GLU A 381 -46.46 46.04 0.44
#